data_AF-A0AAW9JQA9-F1
#
_entry.id   AF-A0AAW9JQA9-F1
#
_cell.length_a   1.000
_cell.length_b   1.000
_cell.length_c   1.000
_cell.angle_alpha   90.00
_cell.angle_beta   90.00
_cell.angle_gamma   90.00
#
_symmetry.space_group_name_H-M   'P 1'
#
loop_
_entity.id
_entity.type
_entity.pdbx_description
1 polymer ?
#
loop_
_entity_poly.entity_id
_entity_poly.type
_entity_poly.pdbx_seq_one_letter_code
_entity_poly.pdbx_strand_id
1 'polypeptide(L)'
;MMDKDSRKIATYFRRLNICLLVVNIILTVLLAVGLSNMVATNDQLESTETEYNWVTGEYEREKPENNGEMDPGTLCITLLVGASWTILEYFVGMLIIKHFENVATTKELALKQSRDLDEIKSAIQQLNKREEYQHYVQNKNSN
;
A
#
# COMPACT_ATOMS: atom_id res chain seq x y z
N MET A 1 10.84 22.96 -3.61
CA MET A 1 11.98 22.07 -3.89
C MET A 1 11.86 20.98 -2.84
N MET A 2 11.29 19.83 -3.22
CA MET A 2 10.81 18.81 -2.26
C MET A 2 11.86 18.53 -1.17
N ASP A 3 11.45 18.68 0.09
CA ASP A 3 12.35 18.61 1.24
C ASP A 3 13.12 17.27 1.25
N LYS A 4 14.40 17.30 1.60
CA LYS A 4 15.30 16.14 1.48
C LYS A 4 14.78 14.93 2.28
N ASP A 5 14.03 15.20 3.34
CA ASP A 5 13.46 14.18 4.21
C ASP A 5 12.22 13.52 3.61
N SER A 6 11.34 14.27 2.93
CA SER A 6 10.20 13.69 2.20
C SER A 6 10.65 12.75 1.08
N ARG A 7 11.77 13.07 0.42
CA ARG A 7 12.33 12.23 -0.65
C ARG A 7 12.89 10.90 -0.12
N LYS A 8 13.52 10.91 1.06
CA LYS A 8 13.98 9.69 1.74
C LYS A 8 12.81 8.82 2.18
N ILE A 9 11.76 9.43 2.73
CA ILE A 9 10.55 8.72 3.17
C ILE A 9 9.84 8.05 1.97
N ALA A 10 9.63 8.76 0.87
CA ALA A 10 9.02 8.19 -0.34
C ALA A 10 9.84 7.01 -0.91
N THR A 11 11.17 7.11 -0.88
CA THR A 11 12.07 6.03 -1.33
C THR A 11 12.00 4.82 -0.40
N TYR A 12 11.92 5.03 0.91
CA TYR A 12 11.75 3.96 1.89
C TYR A 12 10.42 3.23 1.67
N PHE A 13 9.30 3.95 1.53
CA PHE A 13 8.00 3.35 1.26
C PHE A 13 7.96 2.59 -0.06
N ARG A 14 8.62 3.08 -1.12
CA ARG A 14 8.76 2.32 -2.38
C ARG A 14 9.47 0.99 -2.17
N ARG A 15 10.60 0.98 -1.45
CA ARG A 15 11.35 -0.25 -1.18
C ARG A 15 10.55 -1.22 -0.31
N LEU A 16 9.87 -0.70 0.71
CA LEU A 16 9.00 -1.48 1.57
C LEU A 16 7.84 -2.10 0.78
N ASN A 17 7.23 -1.36 -0.15
CA ASN A 17 6.17 -1.87 -1.02
C ASN A 17 6.67 -3.03 -1.89
N ILE A 18 7.88 -2.93 -2.45
CA ILE A 18 8.50 -4.01 -3.23
C ILE A 18 8.80 -5.23 -2.35
N CYS A 19 9.36 -5.04 -1.15
CA CYS A 19 9.63 -6.13 -0.23
C CYS A 19 8.35 -6.86 0.19
N LEU A 20 7.29 -6.11 0.52
CA LEU A 20 5.98 -6.67 0.85
C LEU A 20 5.41 -7.46 -0.32
N LEU A 21 5.53 -6.95 -1.54
CA LEU A 21 5.08 -7.65 -2.75
C LEU A 21 5.80 -8.99 -2.94
N VAL A 22 7.12 -9.03 -2.74
CA VAL A 22 7.89 -10.29 -2.82
C VAL A 22 7.44 -11.28 -1.75
N VAL A 23 7.30 -10.83 -0.50
CA VAL A 23 6.83 -11.67 0.61
C VAL A 23 5.42 -12.20 0.34
N ASN A 24 4.53 -11.37 -0.22
CA ASN A 24 3.15 -11.76 -0.50
C ASN A 24 3.05 -12.79 -1.63
N ILE A 25 3.89 -12.68 -2.68
CA ILE A 25 3.97 -13.70 -3.73
C ILE A 25 4.41 -15.04 -3.14
N ILE A 26 5.44 -15.06 -2.29
CA ILE A 26 5.93 -16.29 -1.66
C ILE A 26 4.83 -16.92 -0.79
N LEU A 27 4.17 -16.13 0.05
CA LEU A 27 3.06 -16.58 0.89
C LEU A 27 1.90 -17.13 0.07
N THR A 28 1.54 -16.46 -1.03
CA THR A 28 0.48 -16.88 -1.94
C THR A 28 0.78 -18.24 -2.56
N VAL A 29 2.01 -18.46 -3.01
CA VAL A 29 2.42 -19.75 -3.60
C VAL A 29 2.38 -20.86 -2.55
N LEU A 30 2.90 -20.60 -1.34
CA LEU A 30 2.86 -21.56 -0.24
C LEU A 30 1.42 -21.91 0.17
N LEU A 31 0.52 -20.92 0.22
CA LEU A 31 -0.90 -21.12 0.49
C LEU A 31 -1.59 -21.91 -0.61
N ALA A 32 -1.32 -21.60 -1.89
CA ALA A 32 -1.91 -22.31 -3.02
C ALA A 32 -1.53 -23.81 -3.00
N VAL A 33 -0.26 -24.10 -2.75
CA VAL A 33 0.24 -25.48 -2.59
C VAL A 33 -0.41 -26.17 -1.39
N GLY A 34 -0.47 -25.50 -0.24
CA GLY A 34 -1.06 -26.06 0.98
C GLY A 34 -2.55 -26.35 0.85
N LEU A 35 -3.32 -25.40 0.31
CA LEU A 35 -4.76 -25.55 0.11
C LEU A 35 -5.07 -26.62 -0.95
N SER A 36 -4.34 -26.64 -2.05
CA SER A 36 -4.52 -27.64 -3.11
C SER A 36 -4.28 -29.07 -2.60
N ASN A 37 -3.23 -29.28 -1.80
CA ASN A 37 -2.98 -30.58 -1.15
C ASN A 37 -4.08 -30.96 -0.15
N MET A 38 -4.56 -29.99 0.63
CA MET A 38 -5.60 -30.24 1.63
C MET A 38 -6.94 -30.62 0.98
N VAL A 39 -7.33 -29.93 -0.09
CA VAL A 39 -8.55 -30.23 -0.85
C VAL A 39 -8.44 -31.60 -1.50
N ALA A 40 -7.34 -31.90 -2.20
CA ALA A 40 -7.13 -33.22 -2.80
C ALA A 40 -7.16 -34.36 -1.76
N THR A 41 -6.56 -34.16 -0.59
CA THR A 41 -6.61 -35.15 0.51
C THR A 41 -8.03 -35.36 1.02
N ASN A 42 -8.83 -34.30 1.12
CA ASN A 42 -10.22 -34.40 1.56
C ASN A 42 -11.10 -35.11 0.53
N ASP A 43 -10.93 -34.79 -0.76
CA ASP A 43 -11.66 -35.45 -1.85
C ASP A 43 -11.35 -36.97 -1.87
N GLN A 44 -10.08 -37.35 -1.68
CA GLN A 44 -9.68 -38.76 -1.55
C GLN A 44 -10.27 -39.45 -0.31
N LEU A 45 -10.35 -38.74 0.82
CA LEU A 45 -10.97 -39.27 2.04
C LEU A 45 -12.48 -39.51 1.87
N GLU A 46 -13.16 -38.62 1.14
CA GLU A 46 -14.59 -38.70 0.86
C GLU A 46 -14.90 -39.78 -0.18
N SER A 47 -14.02 -39.98 -1.17
CA SER A 47 -14.16 -41.02 -2.20
C SER A 47 -13.77 -42.42 -1.73
N THR A 48 -13.28 -42.58 -0.50
CA THR A 48 -12.97 -43.90 0.06
C THR A 48 -14.27 -44.62 0.43
N GLU A 49 -14.92 -45.24 -0.55
CA GLU A 49 -16.07 -46.10 -0.32
C GLU A 49 -15.63 -47.39 0.41
N THR A 50 -16.35 -47.77 1.47
CA THR A 50 -16.19 -49.09 2.09
C THR A 50 -16.75 -50.14 1.14
N GLU A 51 -15.87 -50.89 0.48
CA GLU A 51 -16.28 -52.00 -0.37
C GLU A 51 -16.43 -53.26 0.48
N TYR A 52 -17.54 -53.98 0.30
CA TYR A 52 -17.76 -55.26 0.98
C TYR A 52 -16.97 -56.34 0.25
N ASN A 53 -15.90 -56.83 0.88
CA ASN A 53 -15.11 -57.90 0.32
C ASN A 53 -15.84 -59.23 0.56
N TRP A 54 -16.46 -59.77 -0.49
CA TRP A 54 -17.21 -61.03 -0.47
C TRP A 54 -16.35 -62.27 -0.26
N VAL A 55 -15.01 -62.16 -0.37
CA VAL A 55 -14.05 -63.25 -0.16
C VAL A 55 -13.67 -63.38 1.31
N THR A 56 -13.43 -62.26 1.99
CA THR A 56 -13.07 -62.21 3.41
C THR A 56 -14.28 -62.04 4.32
N GLY A 57 -15.42 -61.60 3.78
CA GLY A 57 -16.64 -61.32 4.53
C GLY A 57 -16.58 -60.04 5.36
N GLU A 58 -15.56 -59.21 5.14
CA GLU A 58 -15.30 -57.98 5.89
C GLU A 58 -15.48 -56.74 4.99
N TYR A 59 -15.85 -55.62 5.61
CA TYR A 59 -15.81 -54.32 4.93
C TYR A 59 -14.37 -53.82 4.94
N GLU A 60 -13.74 -53.78 3.79
CA GLU A 60 -12.39 -53.24 3.65
C GLU A 60 -12.52 -51.76 3.27
N ARG A 61 -11.93 -50.88 4.08
CA ARG A 61 -11.60 -49.53 3.61
C ARG A 61 -10.33 -49.66 2.80
N GLU A 62 -10.41 -49.38 1.51
CA GLU A 62 -9.20 -49.06 0.77
C GLU A 62 -8.53 -47.89 1.49
N LYS A 63 -7.25 -48.03 1.82
CA LYS A 63 -6.51 -46.92 2.42
C LYS A 63 -6.32 -45.92 1.28
N PRO A 64 -6.76 -44.65 1.40
CA PRO A 64 -6.52 -43.69 0.35
C PRO A 64 -5.01 -43.61 0.13
N GLU A 65 -4.56 -44.02 -1.06
CA GLU A 65 -3.18 -43.83 -1.47
C GLU A 65 -3.00 -42.33 -1.66
N ASN A 66 -2.36 -41.69 -0.69
CA ASN A 66 -1.89 -40.33 -0.86
C ASN A 66 -0.71 -40.36 -1.84
N ASN A 67 -1.06 -40.35 -3.12
CA ASN A 67 -0.20 -40.24 -4.28
C ASN A 67 0.37 -38.81 -4.46
N GLY A 68 0.10 -37.89 -3.53
CA GLY A 68 0.58 -36.51 -3.57
C GLY A 68 -0.09 -35.68 -4.67
N GLU A 69 -1.29 -36.09 -5.10
CA GLU A 69 -2.06 -35.35 -6.09
C GLU A 69 -2.50 -33.99 -5.52
N MET A 70 -2.31 -32.95 -6.32
CA MET A 70 -2.75 -31.59 -6.05
C MET A 70 -4.04 -31.34 -6.82
N ASP A 71 -5.06 -30.75 -6.18
CA ASP A 71 -6.24 -30.27 -6.91
C ASP A 71 -5.85 -29.05 -7.77
N PRO A 72 -5.83 -29.19 -9.11
CA PRO A 72 -5.41 -28.11 -10.00
C PRO A 72 -6.41 -26.95 -10.01
N GLY A 73 -7.69 -27.21 -9.70
CA GLY A 73 -8.73 -26.18 -9.62
C GLY A 73 -8.45 -25.20 -8.49
N THR A 74 -8.29 -25.71 -7.26
CA THR A 74 -7.95 -24.93 -6.07
C THR A 74 -6.63 -24.22 -6.23
N LEU A 75 -5.61 -24.87 -6.82
CA LEU A 75 -4.32 -24.25 -7.07
C LEU A 75 -4.45 -23.04 -8.02
N CYS A 76 -5.16 -23.23 -9.14
CA CYS A 76 -5.39 -22.18 -10.13
C CYS A 76 -6.19 -20.99 -9.55
N ILE A 77 -7.29 -21.27 -8.85
CA ILE A 77 -8.12 -20.23 -8.23
C ILE A 77 -7.32 -19.45 -7.17
N THR A 78 -6.60 -20.15 -6.29
CA THR A 78 -5.81 -19.51 -5.24
C THR A 78 -4.72 -18.61 -5.83
N LEU A 79 -4.04 -19.07 -6.87
CA LEU A 79 -3.02 -18.26 -7.56
C LEU A 79 -3.63 -17.05 -8.26
N LEU A 80 -4.78 -17.19 -8.92
CA LEU A 80 -5.47 -16.08 -9.59
C LEU A 80 -5.93 -15.01 -8.59
N VAL A 81 -6.54 -15.44 -7.48
CA VAL A 81 -6.99 -14.54 -6.40
C VAL A 81 -5.78 -13.84 -5.77
N GLY A 82 -4.73 -14.60 -5.43
CA GLY A 82 -3.53 -14.05 -4.83
C GLY A 82 -2.75 -13.10 -5.76
N ALA A 83 -2.66 -13.41 -7.05
CA ALA A 83 -2.09 -12.50 -8.05
C ALA A 83 -2.90 -11.21 -8.17
N SER A 84 -4.23 -11.31 -8.21
CA SER A 84 -5.13 -10.15 -8.25
C SER A 84 -4.98 -9.28 -7.00
N TRP A 85 -4.88 -9.91 -5.82
CA TRP A 85 -4.66 -9.23 -4.55
C TRP A 85 -3.31 -8.51 -4.51
N THR A 86 -2.25 -9.16 -4.99
CA THR A 86 -0.90 -8.60 -5.07
C THR A 86 -0.86 -7.34 -5.95
N ILE A 87 -1.56 -7.37 -7.10
CA ILE A 87 -1.69 -6.20 -7.99
C ILE A 87 -2.40 -5.06 -7.27
N LEU A 88 -3.50 -5.37 -6.56
CA LEU A 88 -4.28 -4.37 -5.83
C LEU A 88 -3.47 -3.72 -4.71
N GLU A 89 -2.74 -4.49 -3.90
CA GLU A 89 -1.85 -3.97 -2.87
C GLU A 89 -0.79 -3.04 -3.43
N TYR A 90 -0.18 -3.41 -4.57
CA TYR A 90 0.81 -2.57 -5.23
C TYR A 90 0.25 -1.18 -5.60
N PHE A 91 -0.94 -1.14 -6.20
CA PHE A 91 -1.61 0.10 -6.57
C PHE A 91 -2.01 0.94 -5.36
N VAL A 92 -2.53 0.31 -4.31
CA VAL A 92 -2.86 1.00 -3.05
C VAL A 92 -1.61 1.62 -2.43
N GLY A 93 -0.50 0.88 -2.37
CA GLY A 93 0.78 1.40 -1.89
C GLY A 93 1.27 2.60 -2.70
N MET A 94 1.16 2.56 -4.03
CA MET A 94 1.48 3.72 -4.88
C MET A 94 0.58 4.93 -4.62
N LEU A 95 -0.73 4.71 -4.46
CA LEU A 95 -1.67 5.78 -4.16
C LEU A 95 -1.37 6.46 -2.82
N ILE A 96 -1.03 5.68 -1.80
CA ILE A 96 -0.63 6.19 -0.48
C ILE A 96 0.63 7.06 -0.60
N ILE A 97 1.66 6.58 -1.31
CA ILE A 97 2.90 7.34 -1.54
C ILE A 97 2.57 8.68 -2.23
N LYS A 98 1.77 8.63 -3.30
CA LYS A 98 1.37 9.83 -4.05
C LYS A 98 0.53 10.80 -3.20
N HIS A 99 -0.32 10.28 -2.33
CA HIS A 99 -1.11 11.09 -1.41
C HIS A 99 -0.20 11.87 -0.45
N PHE A 100 0.80 11.21 0.15
CA PHE A 100 1.77 11.88 1.02
C PHE A 100 2.63 12.91 0.28
N GLU A 101 3.06 12.63 -0.96
CA GLU A 101 3.77 13.59 -1.80
C GLU A 101 2.92 14.84 -2.10
N ASN A 102 1.63 14.67 -2.42
CA ASN A 102 0.72 15.78 -2.62
C ASN A 102 0.51 16.60 -1.35
N VAL A 103 0.26 15.97 -0.21
CA VAL A 103 0.07 16.67 1.07
C VAL A 103 1.31 17.47 1.45
N ALA A 104 2.51 16.92 1.24
CA ALA A 104 3.76 17.65 1.48
C ALA A 104 3.88 18.89 0.58
N THR A 105 3.57 18.74 -0.71
CA THR A 105 3.63 19.84 -1.68
C THR A 105 2.64 20.96 -1.34
N THR A 106 1.41 20.61 -0.96
CA THR A 106 0.39 21.59 -0.58
C THR A 106 0.79 22.37 0.69
N LYS A 107 1.41 21.71 1.67
CA LYS A 107 1.94 22.39 2.86
C LYS A 107 3.08 23.35 2.51
N GLU A 108 3.99 22.95 1.63
CA GLU A 108 5.10 23.82 1.17
C GLU A 108 4.55 25.06 0.46
N LEU A 109 3.54 24.91 -0.41
CA LEU A 109 2.88 26.02 -1.09
C LEU A 109 2.16 26.97 -0.12
N ALA A 110 1.44 26.44 0.86
CA ALA A 110 0.74 27.25 1.86
C ALA A 110 1.72 28.06 2.72
N LEU A 111 2.83 27.46 3.15
CA LEU A 111 3.90 28.13 3.90
C LEU A 111 4.58 29.23 3.07
N LYS A 112 4.80 28.99 1.79
CA LYS A 112 5.39 29.98 0.90
C LYS A 112 4.46 31.19 0.72
N GLN A 113 3.18 30.92 0.49
CA GLN A 113 2.15 31.95 0.35
C GLN A 113 1.99 32.80 1.62
N SER A 114 2.04 32.20 2.82
CA SER A 114 1.97 32.98 4.06
C SER A 114 3.19 33.89 4.23
N ARG A 115 4.38 33.39 3.89
CA ARG A 115 5.62 34.18 4.00
C ARG A 115 5.63 35.36 3.05
N ASP A 116 5.21 35.15 1.80
CA ASP A 116 5.08 36.22 0.80
C ASP A 116 4.07 37.28 1.28
N LEU A 117 2.97 36.87 1.93
CA LEU A 117 1.97 37.79 2.49
C LEU A 117 2.55 38.64 3.63
N ASP A 118 3.37 38.06 4.50
CA ASP A 118 4.02 38.77 5.60
C ASP A 118 5.09 39.75 5.09
N GLU A 119 5.86 39.36 4.07
CA GLU A 119 6.80 40.25 3.38
C GLU A 119 6.07 41.47 2.79
N ILE A 120 4.95 41.26 2.09
CA ILE A 120 4.10 42.34 1.53
C ILE A 120 3.56 43.25 2.65
N LYS A 121 3.03 42.68 3.73
CA LYS A 121 2.52 43.47 4.86
C LYS A 121 3.62 44.34 5.48
N SER A 122 4.81 43.78 5.66
CA SER A 122 5.95 44.53 6.21
C SER A 122 6.36 45.70 5.31
N ALA A 123 6.36 45.50 3.99
CA ALA A 123 6.70 46.53 3.01
C ALA A 123 5.68 47.67 3.02
N ILE A 124 4.38 47.36 3.07
CA ILE A 124 3.31 48.35 3.21
C ILE A 124 3.48 49.15 4.50
N GLN A 125 3.81 48.49 5.61
CA GLN A 125 3.99 49.14 6.90
C GLN A 125 5.19 50.12 6.90
N GLN A 126 6.26 49.77 6.18
CA GLN A 126 7.40 50.68 5.99
C GLN A 126 7.05 51.87 5.09
N LEU A 127 6.25 51.66 4.05
CA LEU A 127 5.77 52.75 3.18
C LEU A 127 4.90 53.73 3.96
N ASN A 128 3.91 53.26 4.72
CA ASN A 128 3.07 54.12 5.56
C ASN A 128 3.89 54.93 6.58
N LYS A 129 4.89 54.30 7.23
CA LYS A 129 5.79 55.02 8.14
C LYS A 129 6.60 56.11 7.44
N ARG A 130 7.00 55.90 6.18
CA ARG A 130 7.70 56.92 5.39
C ARG A 130 6.78 58.07 5.02
N GLU A 131 5.53 57.79 4.64
CA GLU A 131 4.53 58.82 4.33
C GLU A 131 4.20 59.68 5.55
N GLU A 132 3.97 59.07 6.72
CA GLU A 132 3.78 59.80 7.98
C GLU A 132 4.96 60.71 8.31
N TYR A 133 6.19 60.24 8.10
CA TYR A 133 7.39 61.03 8.35
C TYR A 133 7.50 62.22 7.37
N GLN A 134 7.14 62.04 6.10
CA GLN A 134 7.13 63.12 5.11
C GLN A 134 6.11 64.20 5.46
N HIS A 135 4.90 63.81 5.87
CA HIS A 135 3.87 64.74 6.35
C HIS A 135 4.33 65.52 7.58
N TYR A 136 5.02 64.87 8.53
CA TYR A 136 5.56 65.55 9.71
C TYR A 136 6.61 66.60 9.35
N VAL A 137 7.53 66.28 8.43
CA VAL A 137 8.57 67.21 7.97
C VAL A 137 7.97 68.41 7.22
N GLN A 138 6.96 68.19 6.36
CA GLN A 138 6.27 69.27 5.67
C GLN A 138 5.55 70.22 6.63
N ASN A 139 4.85 69.69 7.63
CA ASN A 139 4.18 70.53 8.63
C ASN A 139 5.18 71.32 9.49
N LYS A 140 6.34 70.74 9.80
CA LYS A 140 7.37 71.41 10.62
C LYS A 140 8.07 72.55 9.87
N ASN A 141 8.18 72.46 8.54
CA ASN A 141 8.79 73.51 7.71
C ASN A 141 7.80 74.61 7.29
N SER A 142 6.52 74.48 7.65
CA SER A 142 5.45 75.44 7.32
C SER A 142 5.06 76.38 8.47
N ASN A 143 5.67 76.20 9.65
CA ASN A 143 5.58 77.10 10.83
C ASN A 143 6.92 77.80 11.05
#